data_AF-A0A358IY36-F1
#
_entry.id   AF-A0A358IY36-F1
#
_cell.length_a   1.000
_cell.length_b   1.000
_cell.length_c   1.000
_cell.angle_alpha   90.00
_cell.angle_beta   90.00
_cell.angle_gamma   90.00
#
_symmetry.space_group_name_H-M   'P 1'
#
loop_
_entity.id
_entity.type
_entity.pdbx_description
1 polymer ?
#
loop_
_entity_poly.entity_id
_entity_poly.type
_entity_poly.pdbx_seq_one_letter_code
_entity_poly.pdbx_strand_id
1 'polypeptide(L)'
;EDLMSPAFPEGPCMHEALFDDEWLKGTDITTLDFAKAMIDEGFHPMTMYFPLVVHGAMLIEPTETESKAELDRFIEAMRLLAGAALETKNGAGDVERFKGAPFHAPLRRLDETRAARSPRLRWAAPEGSNRAG
;
A
#
# COMPACT_ATOMS: atom_id res chain seq x y z
N GLU A 1 8.73 18.61 -9.06
CA GLU A 1 8.31 17.63 -10.07
C GLU A 1 7.41 16.60 -9.43
N ASP A 2 6.53 16.03 -10.25
CA ASP A 2 5.59 14.97 -9.87
C ASP A 2 6.28 13.61 -9.95
N LEU A 3 6.11 12.79 -8.91
CA LEU A 3 6.81 11.51 -8.77
C LEU A 3 5.95 10.32 -9.22
N MET A 4 4.64 10.51 -9.26
CA MET A 4 3.64 9.48 -9.57
C MET A 4 2.91 9.83 -10.86
N SER A 5 2.49 8.81 -11.60
CA SER A 5 1.77 8.93 -12.87
C SER A 5 0.25 9.04 -12.64
N PRO A 6 -0.40 10.18 -12.94
CA PRO A 6 -1.86 10.26 -12.92
C PRO A 6 -2.46 9.46 -14.09
N ALA A 7 -3.47 8.63 -13.81
CA ALA A 7 -4.06 7.74 -14.82
C ALA A 7 -4.85 8.50 -15.90
N PHE A 8 -5.40 9.67 -15.55
CA PHE A 8 -6.14 10.57 -16.43
C PHE A 8 -5.59 11.99 -16.27
N PRO A 9 -4.52 12.38 -16.99
CA PRO A 9 -3.85 13.65 -16.80
C PRO A 9 -4.65 14.86 -17.33
N GLU A 10 -5.70 14.64 -18.11
CA GLU A 10 -6.50 15.72 -18.69
C GLU A 10 -7.47 16.36 -17.69
N GLY A 11 -7.08 17.53 -17.17
CA GLY A 11 -7.95 18.36 -16.34
C GLY A 11 -7.93 17.97 -14.85
N PRO A 12 -8.74 18.65 -14.03
CA PRO A 12 -8.80 18.39 -12.60
C PRO A 12 -9.59 17.11 -12.31
N CYS A 13 -9.15 16.36 -11.30
CA CYS A 13 -9.97 15.33 -10.69
C CYS A 13 -11.08 15.95 -9.83
N MET A 14 -12.06 15.13 -9.42
CA MET A 14 -13.16 15.57 -8.55
C MET A 14 -12.82 15.29 -7.07
N HIS A 15 -13.60 14.44 -6.40
CA HIS A 15 -13.43 14.12 -4.98
C HIS A 15 -12.36 13.04 -4.72
N GLU A 16 -11.91 12.37 -5.78
CA GLU A 16 -10.90 11.31 -5.77
C GLU A 16 -9.85 11.55 -6.86
N ALA A 17 -8.62 11.09 -6.64
CA ALA A 17 -7.53 11.12 -7.61
C ALA A 17 -7.02 9.69 -7.89
N LEU A 18 -6.74 9.40 -9.16
CA LEU A 18 -6.35 8.07 -9.61
C LEU A 18 -4.94 8.09 -10.23
N PHE A 19 -4.08 7.22 -9.73
CA PHE A 19 -2.72 7.01 -10.23
C PHE A 19 -2.55 5.57 -10.73
N ASP A 20 -1.67 5.38 -11.71
CA ASP A 20 -1.22 4.06 -12.17
C ASP A 20 0.16 3.72 -11.59
N ASP A 21 0.66 2.52 -11.90
CA ASP A 21 1.96 2.02 -11.46
C ASP A 21 3.11 2.20 -12.47
N GLU A 22 2.93 2.96 -13.56
CA GLU A 22 3.97 3.14 -14.57
C GLU A 22 5.22 3.81 -13.98
N TRP A 23 5.04 4.71 -13.02
CA TRP A 23 6.16 5.35 -12.33
C TRP A 23 7.02 4.35 -11.52
N LEU A 24 6.50 3.18 -11.14
CA LEU A 24 7.26 2.10 -10.52
C LEU A 24 8.04 1.24 -11.53
N LYS A 25 7.78 1.37 -12.83
CA LYS A 25 8.45 0.58 -13.87
C LYS A 25 9.97 0.70 -13.79
N GLY A 26 10.65 -0.45 -13.73
CA GLY A 26 12.11 -0.54 -13.56
C GLY A 26 12.58 -0.55 -12.10
N THR A 27 11.66 -0.42 -11.14
CA THR A 27 11.89 -0.83 -9.76
C THR A 27 11.53 -2.31 -9.60
N ASP A 28 12.02 -2.92 -8.51
CA ASP A 28 11.58 -4.25 -8.07
C ASP A 28 10.37 -4.19 -7.11
N ILE A 29 9.61 -3.08 -7.12
CA ILE A 29 8.52 -2.77 -6.20
C ILE A 29 7.19 -2.84 -6.94
N THR A 30 6.22 -3.56 -6.38
CA THR A 30 4.84 -3.61 -6.90
C THR A 30 3.93 -2.59 -6.22
N THR A 31 2.76 -2.31 -6.80
CA THR A 31 1.71 -1.48 -6.14
C THR A 31 1.36 -2.00 -4.75
N LEU A 32 1.26 -3.32 -4.57
CA LEU A 32 1.01 -3.93 -3.27
C LEU A 32 2.15 -3.64 -2.28
N ASP A 33 3.40 -3.70 -2.73
CA ASP A 33 4.55 -3.41 -1.88
C ASP A 33 4.55 -1.95 -1.42
N PHE A 34 4.25 -1.03 -2.34
CA PHE A 34 4.10 0.39 -2.03
C PHE A 34 2.99 0.64 -1.01
N ALA A 35 1.82 0.04 -1.21
CA ALA A 35 0.71 0.12 -0.27
C ALA A 35 1.05 -0.47 1.10
N LYS A 36 1.75 -1.61 1.17
CA LYS A 36 2.17 -2.16 2.46
C LYS A 36 3.17 -1.25 3.17
N ALA A 37 4.04 -0.54 2.45
CA ALA A 37 4.96 0.44 3.04
C ALA A 37 4.23 1.65 3.64
N MET A 38 3.09 2.09 3.08
CA MET A 38 2.29 3.17 3.67
C MET A 38 1.83 2.88 5.10
N ILE A 39 1.61 1.62 5.44
CA ILE A 39 1.20 1.19 6.78
C ILE A 39 2.28 1.57 7.81
N ASP A 40 3.55 1.46 7.45
CA ASP A 40 4.67 1.83 8.33
C ASP A 40 4.82 3.35 8.48
N GLU A 41 4.32 4.13 7.51
CA GLU A 41 4.20 5.60 7.60
C GLU A 41 2.94 6.04 8.37
N GLY A 42 2.18 5.10 8.94
CA GLY A 42 0.99 5.40 9.74
C GLY A 42 -0.29 5.62 8.95
N PHE A 43 -0.30 5.34 7.65
CA PHE A 43 -1.47 5.49 6.80
C PHE A 43 -2.09 4.15 6.42
N HIS A 44 -3.42 4.07 6.48
CA HIS A 44 -4.12 3.00 5.77
C HIS A 44 -3.88 3.19 4.27
N PRO A 45 -3.60 2.12 3.51
CA PRO A 45 -3.40 2.25 2.08
C PRO A 45 -4.66 2.73 1.36
N MET A 46 -4.46 3.37 0.21
CA MET A 46 -5.54 3.76 -0.68
C MET A 46 -6.25 2.53 -1.28
N THR A 47 -7.38 2.74 -1.97
CA THR A 47 -8.01 1.67 -2.74
C THR A 47 -7.07 1.25 -3.87
N MET A 48 -6.78 -0.06 -3.93
CA MET A 48 -5.88 -0.62 -4.94
C MET A 48 -6.62 -1.47 -5.96
N TYR A 49 -6.05 -1.56 -7.17
CA TYR A 49 -6.47 -2.47 -8.24
C TYR A 49 -7.93 -2.28 -8.70
N PHE A 50 -8.51 -1.11 -8.43
CA PHE A 50 -9.80 -0.68 -8.95
C PHE A 50 -9.72 0.82 -9.29
N PRO A 51 -10.29 1.27 -10.42
CA PRO A 51 -10.98 0.49 -11.45
C PRO A 51 -10.03 -0.40 -12.28
N LEU A 52 -10.55 -1.52 -12.81
CA LEU A 52 -9.74 -2.55 -13.51
C LEU A 52 -9.13 -2.08 -14.84
N VAL A 53 -9.54 -0.93 -15.37
CA VAL A 53 -9.01 -0.34 -16.61
C VAL A 53 -7.69 0.41 -16.39
N VAL A 54 -7.25 0.58 -15.14
CA VAL A 54 -5.98 1.22 -14.77
C VAL A 54 -5.05 0.19 -14.14
N HIS A 55 -3.89 -0.02 -14.75
CA HIS A 55 -2.89 -0.96 -14.24
C HIS A 55 -2.29 -0.44 -12.93
N GLY A 56 -2.21 -1.34 -11.93
CA GLY A 56 -1.71 -0.99 -10.61
C GLY A 56 -2.44 0.17 -9.95
N ALA A 57 -3.73 0.34 -10.26
CA ALA A 57 -4.55 1.47 -9.80
C ALA A 57 -4.36 1.79 -8.31
N MET A 58 -4.10 3.06 -8.02
CA MET A 58 -4.04 3.67 -6.70
C MET A 58 -5.07 4.81 -6.65
N LEU A 59 -6.24 4.52 -6.09
CA LEU A 59 -7.38 5.45 -6.00
C LEU A 59 -7.42 6.08 -4.60
N ILE A 60 -7.21 7.39 -4.54
CA ILE A 60 -7.07 8.16 -3.31
C ILE A 60 -8.28 9.10 -3.17
N GLU A 61 -9.06 8.91 -2.11
CA GLU A 61 -10.23 9.73 -1.77
C GLU A 61 -10.11 10.20 -0.32
N PRO A 62 -9.76 11.46 -0.04
CA PRO A 62 -9.58 11.95 1.32
C PRO A 62 -10.90 12.26 2.05
N THR A 63 -12.00 12.44 1.32
CA THR A 63 -13.29 12.99 1.82
C THR A 63 -13.19 14.43 2.35
N GLU A 64 -14.33 15.08 2.59
CA GLU A 64 -14.41 16.47 3.04
C GLU A 64 -14.10 16.66 4.53
N THR A 65 -14.07 15.58 5.32
CA THR A 65 -13.87 15.66 6.78
C THR A 65 -12.41 15.79 7.18
N GLU A 66 -11.48 15.42 6.29
CA GLU A 66 -10.05 15.49 6.57
C GLU A 66 -9.53 16.93 6.47
N SER A 67 -8.70 17.30 7.44
CA SER A 67 -8.15 18.66 7.49
C SER A 67 -7.06 18.84 6.43
N LYS A 68 -6.83 20.08 5.98
CA LYS A 68 -5.70 20.39 5.09
C LYS A 68 -4.36 19.88 5.65
N ALA A 69 -4.16 19.97 6.96
CA ALA A 69 -2.94 19.49 7.59
C ALA A 69 -2.77 17.97 7.46
N GLU A 70 -3.85 17.18 7.48
CA GLU A 70 -3.78 15.74 7.21
C GLU A 70 -3.48 15.46 5.74
N LEU A 71 -4.08 16.22 4.82
CA LEU A 71 -3.75 16.09 3.39
C LEU A 71 -2.27 16.37 3.13
N ASP A 72 -1.72 17.42 3.75
CA ASP A 72 -0.31 17.77 3.61
C ASP A 72 0.59 16.64 4.15
N ARG A 73 0.26 16.06 5.31
CA ARG A 73 1.01 14.92 5.88
C ARG A 73 0.93 13.67 5.01
N PHE A 74 -0.24 13.37 4.47
CA PHE A 74 -0.43 12.26 3.55
C PHE A 74 0.41 12.45 2.27
N ILE A 75 0.38 13.65 1.68
CA ILE A 75 1.18 14.00 0.50
C ILE A 75 2.68 13.88 0.81
N GLU A 76 3.13 14.33 1.96
CA GLU A 76 4.54 14.20 2.38
C GLU A 76 4.97 12.73 2.48
N ALA A 77 4.18 11.89 3.16
CA ALA A 77 4.46 10.46 3.27
C ALA A 77 4.47 9.77 1.90
N MET A 78 3.51 10.07 1.03
CA MET A 78 3.45 9.53 -0.34
C MET A 78 4.68 9.95 -1.16
N ARG A 79 5.12 11.21 -1.06
CA ARG A 79 6.31 11.70 -1.77
C ARG A 79 7.60 11.07 -1.25
N LEU A 80 7.73 10.88 0.06
CA LEU A 80 8.87 10.20 0.68
C LEU A 80 8.97 8.74 0.22
N LEU A 81 7.85 8.01 0.23
CA LEU A 81 7.79 6.64 -0.25
C LEU A 81 8.06 6.57 -1.76
N ALA A 82 7.44 7.44 -2.56
CA ALA A 82 7.63 7.43 -4.01
C ALA A 82 9.09 7.74 -4.37
N GLY A 83 9.71 8.72 -3.72
CA GLY A 83 11.13 9.02 -3.88
C GLY A 83 12.02 7.83 -3.55
N ALA A 84 11.81 7.22 -2.38
CA ALA A 84 12.57 6.03 -1.95
C ALA A 84 12.40 4.84 -2.92
N ALA A 85 11.20 4.64 -3.46
CA ALA A 85 10.96 3.60 -4.46
C ALA A 85 11.72 3.90 -5.76
N LEU A 86 11.67 5.15 -6.24
CA LEU A 86 12.36 5.57 -7.47
C LEU A 86 13.90 5.48 -7.36
N GLU A 87 14.47 5.72 -6.18
CA GLU A 87 15.92 5.53 -5.93
C GLU A 87 16.38 4.09 -6.18
N THR A 88 15.49 3.09 -6.05
CA THR A 88 15.82 1.69 -6.34
C THR A 88 16.08 1.43 -7.82
N LYS A 89 15.52 2.23 -8.75
CA LYS A 89 15.77 2.07 -10.20
C LYS A 89 17.26 2.18 -10.56
N ASN A 90 17.99 2.97 -9.78
CA ASN A 90 19.41 3.22 -9.98
C ASN A 90 20.29 2.40 -9.01
N GLY A 91 19.68 1.45 -8.27
CA GLY A 91 20.38 0.64 -7.27
C GLY A 91 20.78 1.37 -5.99
N ALA A 92 20.28 2.59 -5.77
CA ALA A 92 20.62 3.41 -4.59
C ALA A 92 19.63 3.26 -3.43
N GLY A 93 18.38 2.86 -3.72
CA GLY A 93 17.33 2.69 -2.72
C GLY A 93 17.27 1.29 -2.09
N ASP A 94 16.49 1.16 -1.01
CA ASP A 94 16.24 -0.09 -0.30
C ASP A 94 14.94 -0.75 -0.76
N VAL A 95 15.05 -1.82 -1.57
CA VAL A 95 13.90 -2.60 -2.04
C VAL A 95 13.24 -3.40 -0.91
N GLU A 96 14.01 -3.84 0.09
CA GLU A 96 13.50 -4.65 1.21
C GLU A 96 12.60 -3.83 2.14
N ARG A 97 12.80 -2.51 2.21
CA ARG A 97 11.86 -1.58 2.85
C ARG A 97 10.43 -1.78 2.34
N PHE A 98 10.25 -2.05 1.06
CA PHE A 98 8.92 -2.22 0.46
C PHE A 98 8.44 -3.67 0.50
N LYS A 99 9.31 -4.62 0.13
CA LYS A 99 8.95 -6.06 0.09
C LYS A 99 8.67 -6.64 1.47
N GLY A 100 9.42 -6.19 2.49
CA GLY A 100 9.24 -6.66 3.87
C GLY A 100 8.14 -5.95 4.64
N ALA A 101 7.65 -4.80 4.16
CA ALA A 101 6.59 -4.04 4.81
C ALA A 101 5.27 -4.85 4.91
N PRO A 102 4.46 -4.65 5.97
CA PRO A 102 4.71 -3.74 7.08
C PRO A 102 5.65 -4.35 8.15
N PHE A 103 6.50 -3.52 8.73
CA PHE A 103 7.42 -3.87 9.83
C PHE A 103 6.91 -3.44 11.21
N HIS A 104 6.13 -2.36 11.28
CA HIS A 104 5.65 -1.77 12.54
C HIS A 104 4.23 -2.19 12.91
N ALA A 105 3.50 -2.79 11.98
CA ALA A 105 2.19 -3.36 12.24
C ALA A 105 2.25 -4.57 13.19
N PRO A 106 1.16 -4.87 13.94
CA PRO A 106 1.12 -6.03 14.85
C PRO A 106 1.38 -7.38 14.17
N LEU A 107 1.12 -7.46 12.86
CA LEU A 107 1.35 -8.63 12.02
C LEU A 107 2.03 -8.19 10.72
N ARG A 108 2.92 -9.05 10.22
CA ARG A 108 3.51 -8.92 8.88
C ARG A 108 2.55 -9.43 7.81
N ARG A 109 3.03 -9.45 6.55
CA ARG A 109 2.31 -10.07 5.43
C ARG A 109 1.87 -11.49 5.79
N LEU A 110 0.58 -11.75 5.58
CA LEU A 110 -0.01 -13.06 5.78
C LEU A 110 0.30 -13.95 4.57
N ASP A 111 0.43 -15.25 4.80
CA ASP A 111 0.57 -16.24 3.73
C ASP A 111 -0.81 -16.51 3.10
N GLU A 112 -1.21 -15.62 2.18
CA GLU A 112 -2.50 -15.68 1.47
C GLU A 112 -2.63 -16.98 0.66
N THR A 113 -1.53 -17.47 0.09
CA THR A 113 -1.51 -18.73 -0.67
C THR A 113 -1.88 -19.90 0.22
N ARG A 114 -1.27 -20.01 1.41
CA ARG A 114 -1.61 -21.04 2.38
C ARG A 114 -3.02 -20.87 2.92
N ALA A 115 -3.43 -19.64 3.21
CA ALA A 115 -4.78 -19.35 3.69
C ALA A 115 -5.84 -19.81 2.67
N ALA A 116 -5.62 -19.60 1.38
CA ALA A 116 -6.51 -20.04 0.31
C ALA A 116 -6.48 -21.57 0.08
N ARG A 117 -5.29 -22.20 0.15
CA ARG A 117 -5.11 -23.64 -0.11
C ARG A 117 -5.41 -24.54 1.09
N SER A 118 -5.32 -24.02 2.31
CA SER A 118 -5.52 -24.75 3.56
C SER A 118 -6.26 -23.89 4.59
N PRO A 119 -7.52 -23.51 4.30
CA PRO A 119 -8.25 -22.53 5.08
C PRO A 119 -8.64 -23.08 6.48
N ARG A 120 -8.27 -22.34 7.52
CA ARG A 120 -8.76 -22.56 8.89
C ARG A 120 -9.93 -21.62 9.17
N LEU A 121 -11.15 -22.09 8.89
CA LEU A 121 -12.37 -21.27 8.91
C LEU A 121 -13.08 -21.21 10.26
N ARG A 122 -12.62 -22.00 11.24
CA ARG A 122 -13.18 -22.03 12.60
C ARG A 122 -12.04 -21.98 13.59
N TRP A 123 -12.31 -21.35 14.73
CA TRP A 123 -11.44 -21.46 15.88
C TRP A 123 -11.48 -22.90 16.41
N ALA A 124 -10.31 -23.44 16.72
CA ALA A 124 -10.16 -24.71 17.42
C ALA A 124 -9.20 -24.48 18.58
N ALA A 125 -9.58 -24.97 19.76
CA ALA A 125 -8.74 -24.90 20.94
C ALA A 125 -7.38 -25.58 20.67
N PRO A 126 -6.25 -25.03 21.15
CA PRO A 126 -4.97 -25.71 21.07
C PRO A 126 -5.03 -27.06 21.79
N GLU A 127 -4.43 -28.10 21.22
CA GLU A 127 -4.33 -29.40 21.88
C GLU A 127 -3.69 -29.24 23.26
N GLY A 128 -4.38 -29.70 24.30
CA GLY A 128 -3.94 -29.57 25.70
C GLY A 128 -4.51 -28.39 26.49
N SER A 129 -5.36 -27.53 25.91
CA SER A 129 -6.07 -26.49 26.68
C SER A 129 -7.27 -27.09 27.43
N ASN A 130 -7.03 -28.00 28.36
CA ASN A 130 -8.05 -28.45 29.29
C ASN A 130 -8.21 -27.34 30.35
N ARG A 131 -9.16 -26.42 30.15
CA ARG A 131 -9.63 -25.58 31.25
C ARG A 131 -10.46 -26.48 32.16
N ALA A 132 -9.83 -26.96 33.23
CA ALA A 132 -10.54 -27.57 34.34
C ALA A 132 -11.64 -26.60 34.80
N GLY A 133 -12.88 -27.10 34.81
CA GLY A 133 -14.05 -26.40 35.34
C GLY A 133 -14.09 -26.39 36.85
#